data_AF-A0A964LG35-F1
#
_entry.id   AF-A0A964LG35-F1
#
_cell.length_a   1.000
_cell.length_b   1.000
_cell.length_c   1.000
_cell.angle_alpha   90.00
_cell.angle_beta   90.00
_cell.angle_gamma   90.00
#
_symmetry.space_group_name_H-M   'P 1'
#
loop_
_entity.id
_entity.type
_entity.pdbx_description
1 polymer ?
#
loop_
_entity_poly.entity_id
_entity_poly.type
_entity_poly.pdbx_seq_one_letter_code
_entity_poly.pdbx_strand_id
1 'polypeptide(L)'
;MDMKWYWGKIALKAGVIFGVGYGIVGIVRATKHQVIQAVETSSDLAITIPLPFLPFNIDGIKAGTFRRVVLHRSNPETVESVDATVRMTDSSQLHQLRDCTVTVDDPSRLSDKSSFRCVTADSLMTPFGSLIVNTMQDGEWARAAMIPLVLPRDVARRLQGRDVQHRAAELEAERFKAIGDSIQSLATGLRTAASDSARDAIESEMKALEGEMRTLRRSMSEAAAERTADVPEPAPKAPEAPLPVPPAKKPPR
;
A
#
# COMPACT_ATOMS: atom_id res chain seq x y z
N MET A 1 2.29 -1.04 -50.00
CA MET A 1 2.42 -1.08 -48.53
C MET A 1 1.99 -2.45 -48.08
N ASP A 2 2.93 -3.26 -47.61
CA ASP A 2 2.69 -4.66 -47.27
C ASP A 2 1.69 -4.80 -46.12
N MET A 3 0.63 -5.56 -46.38
CA MET A 3 -0.43 -5.91 -45.42
C MET A 3 0.14 -6.54 -44.13
N LYS A 4 1.31 -7.17 -44.23
CA LYS A 4 2.08 -7.76 -43.12
C LYS A 4 2.53 -6.72 -42.07
N TRP A 5 2.80 -5.49 -42.48
CA TRP A 5 3.24 -4.41 -41.56
C TRP A 5 2.10 -3.89 -40.68
N TYR A 6 0.88 -3.87 -41.21
CA TYR A 6 -0.31 -3.43 -40.47
C TYR A 6 -0.68 -4.41 -39.35
N TRP A 7 -0.67 -5.71 -39.64
CA TRP A 7 -0.94 -6.75 -38.65
C TRP A 7 0.10 -6.77 -37.51
N GLY A 8 1.38 -6.53 -37.81
CA GLY A 8 2.43 -6.42 -36.79
C GLY A 8 2.18 -5.31 -35.77
N LYS A 9 1.69 -4.14 -36.22
CA LYS A 9 1.37 -3.01 -35.32
C LYS A 9 0.20 -3.31 -34.38
N ILE A 10 -0.78 -4.08 -34.81
CA ILE A 10 -1.93 -4.47 -33.98
C ILE A 10 -1.49 -5.50 -32.92
N ALA A 11 -0.74 -6.53 -33.34
CA ALA A 11 -0.23 -7.54 -32.42
C ALA A 11 0.68 -6.94 -31.34
N LEU A 12 1.53 -5.98 -31.70
CA LEU A 12 2.41 -5.28 -30.75
C LEU A 12 1.60 -4.53 -29.68
N LYS A 13 0.55 -3.81 -30.08
CA LYS A 13 -0.31 -3.07 -29.15
C LYS A 13 -1.07 -4.00 -28.20
N ALA A 14 -1.59 -5.11 -28.72
CA ALA A 14 -2.29 -6.11 -27.89
C ALA A 14 -1.33 -6.78 -26.89
N GLY A 15 -0.10 -7.07 -27.31
CA GLY A 15 0.93 -7.68 -26.46
C GLY A 15 1.28 -6.82 -25.24
N VAL A 16 1.35 -5.49 -25.40
CA VAL A 16 1.64 -4.57 -24.28
C VAL A 16 0.54 -4.61 -23.22
N ILE A 17 -0.74 -4.57 -23.63
CA ILE A 17 -1.88 -4.59 -22.69
C ILE A 17 -1.91 -5.93 -21.94
N PHE A 18 -1.72 -7.04 -22.66
CA PHE A 18 -1.63 -8.35 -22.03
C PHE A 18 -0.43 -8.48 -21.09
N GLY A 19 0.74 -7.95 -21.48
CA GLY A 19 1.94 -7.97 -20.64
C GLY A 19 1.76 -7.23 -19.32
N VAL A 20 1.14 -6.05 -19.35
CA VAL A 20 0.84 -5.28 -18.13
C VAL A 20 -0.17 -6.02 -17.25
N GLY A 21 -1.26 -6.55 -17.83
CA GLY A 21 -2.26 -7.31 -17.09
C GLY A 21 -1.67 -8.57 -16.43
N TYR A 22 -0.85 -9.33 -17.17
CA TYR A 22 -0.21 -10.54 -16.66
C TYR A 22 0.86 -10.23 -15.61
N GLY A 23 1.58 -9.13 -15.75
CA GLY A 23 2.57 -8.65 -14.78
C GLY A 23 1.93 -8.35 -13.42
N ILE A 24 0.82 -7.61 -13.41
CA ILE A 24 0.08 -7.29 -12.16
C ILE A 24 -0.43 -8.56 -11.49
N VAL A 25 -1.03 -9.48 -12.26
CA VAL A 25 -1.54 -10.76 -11.72
C VAL A 25 -0.40 -11.64 -11.19
N GLY A 26 0.76 -11.63 -11.86
CA GLY A 26 1.96 -12.35 -11.45
C GLY A 26 2.48 -11.88 -10.10
N ILE A 27 2.57 -10.55 -9.90
CA ILE A 27 3.01 -9.96 -8.64
C ILE A 27 2.04 -10.35 -7.51
N VAL A 28 0.72 -10.23 -7.71
CA VAL A 28 -0.29 -10.58 -6.70
C VAL A 28 -0.27 -12.07 -6.34
N ARG A 29 -0.05 -12.96 -7.32
CA ARG A 29 0.07 -14.40 -7.06
C ARG A 29 1.35 -14.75 -6.29
N ALA A 30 2.47 -14.11 -6.62
CA ALA A 30 3.73 -14.31 -5.91
C ALA A 30 3.66 -13.86 -4.44
N THR A 31 2.90 -12.79 -4.16
CA THR A 31 2.71 -12.33 -2.76
C THR A 31 1.83 -13.28 -1.95
N LYS A 32 0.82 -13.93 -2.55
CA LYS A 32 -0.06 -14.85 -1.82
C LYS A 32 0.65 -16.09 -1.26
N HIS A 33 1.63 -16.64 -1.98
CA HIS A 33 2.31 -17.86 -1.53
C HIS A 33 3.21 -17.64 -0.29
N GLN A 34 3.74 -16.42 -0.10
CA GLN A 34 4.52 -16.09 1.10
C GLN A 34 3.64 -15.84 2.33
N VAL A 35 2.39 -15.40 2.13
CA VAL A 35 1.47 -15.13 3.24
C VAL A 35 0.82 -16.41 3.76
N ILE A 36 0.55 -17.41 2.91
CA ILE A 36 -0.12 -18.65 3.33
C ILE A 36 0.85 -19.62 4.03
N GLN A 37 2.12 -19.68 3.62
CA GLN A 37 3.11 -20.55 4.30
C GLN A 37 3.48 -20.07 5.71
N ALA A 38 3.34 -18.78 6.01
CA ALA A 38 3.47 -18.25 7.36
C ALA A 38 2.27 -18.56 8.27
N VAL A 39 1.15 -19.01 7.72
CA VAL A 39 -0.07 -19.34 8.48
C VAL A 39 -0.14 -20.84 8.81
N GLU A 40 0.51 -21.69 8.03
CA GLU A 40 0.40 -23.16 8.17
C GLU A 40 1.57 -23.82 8.94
N THR A 41 2.67 -23.10 9.22
CA THR A 41 3.83 -23.67 9.96
C THR A 41 3.95 -23.22 11.41
N SER A 42 3.05 -22.38 11.91
CA SER A 42 3.12 -21.88 13.28
C SER A 42 2.26 -22.73 14.20
N SER A 43 2.92 -23.65 14.91
CA SER A 43 2.47 -24.16 16.21
C SER A 43 2.29 -23.03 17.26
N ASP A 44 2.57 -21.77 16.89
CA ASP A 44 2.21 -20.55 17.61
C ASP A 44 0.93 -19.95 17.02
N LEU A 45 -0.12 -19.86 17.83
CA LEU A 45 -1.43 -19.31 17.47
C LEU A 45 -1.44 -17.78 17.25
N ALA A 46 -0.36 -17.18 16.76
CA ALA A 46 -0.28 -15.74 16.51
C ALA A 46 -0.90 -15.35 15.15
N ILE A 47 -1.89 -14.43 15.13
CA ILE A 47 -2.41 -13.86 13.89
C ILE A 47 -1.72 -12.53 13.62
N THR A 48 -1.00 -12.44 12.50
CA THR A 48 -0.42 -11.18 12.03
C THR A 48 -1.36 -10.49 11.04
N ILE A 49 -1.82 -9.29 11.37
CA ILE A 49 -2.66 -8.44 10.54
C ILE A 49 -1.80 -7.27 10.03
N PRO A 50 -1.51 -7.19 8.71
CA PRO A 50 -0.84 -6.04 8.14
C PRO A 50 -1.82 -4.85 8.13
N LEU A 51 -1.38 -3.71 8.66
CA LEU A 51 -2.16 -2.47 8.70
C LEU A 51 -1.40 -1.35 8.00
N PRO A 52 -1.13 -1.46 6.69
CA PRO A 52 -0.48 -0.38 5.97
C PRO A 52 -1.40 0.85 5.96
N PHE A 53 -0.80 2.04 6.04
CA PHE A 53 -1.49 3.34 5.96
C PHE A 53 -2.39 3.74 7.13
N LEU A 54 -2.59 2.88 8.14
CA LEU A 54 -3.36 3.25 9.32
C LEU A 54 -2.55 4.24 10.18
N PRO A 55 -3.01 5.48 10.39
CA PRO A 55 -2.27 6.47 11.17
C PRO A 55 -2.20 6.03 12.64
N PHE A 56 -1.06 6.29 13.27
CA PHE A 56 -0.92 6.17 14.71
C PHE A 56 -0.99 7.56 15.33
N ASN A 57 -2.10 7.85 16.01
CA ASN A 57 -2.35 9.14 16.64
C ASN A 57 -2.21 9.01 18.16
N ILE A 58 -1.46 9.91 18.79
CA ILE A 58 -1.35 10.04 20.25
C ILE A 58 -1.99 11.36 20.63
N ASP A 59 -2.99 11.33 21.52
CA ASP A 59 -3.71 12.51 21.98
C ASP A 59 -4.24 13.37 20.82
N GLY A 60 -4.67 12.71 19.74
CA GLY A 60 -5.19 13.33 18.51
C GLY A 60 -4.13 13.83 17.52
N ILE A 61 -2.85 13.76 17.87
CA ILE A 61 -1.74 14.17 17.00
C ILE A 61 -1.15 12.95 16.30
N LYS A 62 -0.99 13.01 14.98
CA LYS A 62 -0.36 11.94 14.20
C LYS A 62 1.11 11.80 14.56
N ALA A 63 1.45 10.70 15.23
CA ALA A 63 2.82 10.38 15.65
C ALA A 63 3.53 9.40 14.71
N GLY A 64 2.76 8.63 13.94
CA GLY A 64 3.33 7.64 13.04
C GLY A 64 2.30 6.92 12.18
N THR A 65 2.63 5.70 11.79
CA THR A 65 1.77 4.82 11.01
C THR A 65 1.97 3.38 11.46
N PHE A 66 0.87 2.65 11.64
CA PHE A 66 0.94 1.22 11.92
C PHE A 66 1.56 0.45 10.75
N ARG A 67 2.16 -0.68 11.08
CA ARG A 67 2.68 -1.63 10.09
C ARG A 67 2.00 -2.97 10.21
N ARG A 68 1.93 -3.48 11.43
CA ARG A 68 1.30 -4.75 11.73
C ARG A 68 0.79 -4.75 13.15
N VAL A 69 -0.23 -5.56 13.37
CA VAL A 69 -0.68 -5.98 14.69
C VAL A 69 -0.59 -7.49 14.73
N VAL A 70 0.02 -8.02 15.79
CA VAL A 70 0.15 -9.44 16.06
C VAL A 70 -0.73 -9.74 17.26
N LEU A 71 -1.76 -10.55 17.03
CA LEU A 71 -2.67 -11.02 18.07
C LEU A 71 -2.17 -12.38 18.55
N HIS A 72 -1.75 -12.45 19.81
CA HIS A 72 -1.42 -13.71 20.46
C HIS A 72 -2.69 -14.26 21.10
N ARG A 73 -3.10 -15.46 20.70
CA ARG A 73 -4.29 -16.13 21.20
C ARG A 73 -3.96 -17.55 21.59
N SER A 74 -4.61 -18.10 22.61
CA SER A 74 -4.54 -19.53 22.94
C SER A 74 -5.68 -20.35 22.32
N ASN A 75 -6.75 -19.67 21.90
CA ASN A 75 -7.90 -20.25 21.21
C ASN A 75 -8.47 -19.21 20.23
N PRO A 76 -9.09 -19.59 19.10
CA PRO A 76 -9.96 -18.73 18.30
C PRO A 76 -10.78 -17.65 19.04
N GLU A 77 -11.27 -17.91 20.25
CA GLU A 77 -12.12 -16.99 21.03
C GLU A 77 -11.37 -16.15 22.08
N THR A 78 -10.10 -16.47 22.37
CA THR A 78 -9.35 -15.90 23.50
C THR A 78 -8.09 -15.21 23.02
N VAL A 79 -8.04 -13.88 23.17
CA VAL A 79 -6.84 -13.09 22.90
C VAL A 79 -6.08 -12.87 24.21
N GLU A 80 -4.85 -13.35 24.26
CA GLU A 80 -3.98 -13.25 25.44
C GLU A 80 -3.22 -11.92 25.45
N SER A 81 -2.66 -11.55 24.30
CA SER A 81 -1.95 -10.28 24.16
C SER A 81 -1.94 -9.73 22.74
N VAL A 82 -1.60 -8.44 22.63
CA VAL A 82 -1.57 -7.72 21.34
C VAL A 82 -0.25 -6.97 21.20
N ASP A 83 0.51 -7.32 20.16
CA ASP A 83 1.72 -6.61 19.81
C ASP A 83 1.50 -5.75 18.56
N ALA A 84 1.52 -4.44 18.72
CA ALA A 84 1.39 -3.51 17.61
C ALA A 84 2.76 -2.96 17.20
N THR A 85 3.09 -3.02 15.91
CA THR A 85 4.31 -2.39 15.37
C THR A 85 3.95 -1.09 14.68
N VAL A 86 4.56 0.01 15.13
CA VAL A 86 4.37 1.35 14.59
C VAL A 86 5.69 1.87 14.04
N ARG A 87 5.63 2.59 12.91
CA ARG A 87 6.73 3.43 12.43
C ARG A 87 6.46 4.87 12.82
N MET A 88 7.39 5.48 13.52
CA MET A 88 7.31 6.90 13.83
C MET A 88 7.73 7.76 12.64
N THR A 89 7.11 8.92 12.54
CA THR A 89 7.51 9.96 11.58
C THR A 89 8.61 10.83 12.14
N ASP A 90 8.58 11.10 13.44
CA ASP A 90 9.54 11.97 14.14
C ASP A 90 10.14 11.23 15.35
N SER A 91 11.47 11.20 15.44
CA SER A 91 12.19 10.61 16.56
C SER A 91 12.08 11.45 17.84
N SER A 92 11.78 12.75 17.75
CA SER A 92 11.63 13.62 18.92
C SER A 92 10.45 13.19 19.81
N GLN A 93 9.37 12.72 19.19
CA GLN A 93 8.17 12.22 19.87
C GLN A 93 8.41 10.90 20.60
N LEU A 94 9.45 10.14 20.22
CA LEU A 94 9.81 8.89 20.87
C LEU A 94 10.14 9.11 22.35
N HIS A 95 10.75 10.25 22.71
CA HIS A 95 11.09 10.55 24.08
C HIS A 95 9.85 10.66 24.97
N GLN A 96 8.78 11.30 24.49
CA GLN A 96 7.51 11.44 25.23
C GLN A 96 6.81 10.08 25.42
N LEU A 97 6.96 9.21 24.42
CA LEU A 97 6.40 7.86 24.40
C LEU A 97 7.10 6.90 25.38
N ARG A 98 8.41 7.08 25.64
CA ARG A 98 9.20 6.17 26.50
C ARG A 98 8.75 6.19 27.96
N ASP A 99 8.34 7.34 28.45
CA ASP A 99 7.90 7.52 29.84
C ASP A 99 6.37 7.39 29.99
N CYS A 100 5.69 7.08 28.89
CA CYS A 100 4.24 7.00 28.82
C CYS A 100 3.77 5.55 28.73
N THR A 101 2.71 5.22 29.46
CA THR A 101 1.98 3.97 29.24
C THR A 101 0.85 4.24 28.26
N VAL A 102 0.79 3.46 27.18
CA VAL A 102 -0.16 3.73 26.09
C VAL A 102 -1.43 2.92 26.30
N THR A 103 -2.58 3.57 26.14
CA THR A 103 -3.89 2.91 26.05
C THR A 103 -4.61 3.30 24.76
N VAL A 104 -5.61 2.51 24.37
CA VAL A 104 -6.46 2.75 23.19
C VAL A 104 -7.87 3.07 23.64
N ASP A 105 -8.48 4.06 22.99
CA ASP A 105 -9.80 4.58 23.41
C ASP A 105 -10.93 3.60 23.12
N ASP A 106 -10.90 2.97 21.94
CA ASP A 106 -11.84 1.93 21.56
C ASP A 106 -11.07 0.70 21.03
N PRO A 107 -10.70 -0.24 21.91
CA PRO A 107 -10.01 -1.47 21.51
C PRO A 107 -10.87 -2.39 20.64
N SER A 108 -12.20 -2.19 20.62
CA SER A 108 -13.11 -3.01 19.82
C SER A 108 -13.20 -2.53 18.37
N ARG A 109 -12.82 -1.27 18.11
CA ARG A 109 -12.90 -0.64 16.79
C ARG A 109 -11.58 0.03 16.44
N LEU A 110 -10.62 -0.77 16.02
CA LEU A 110 -9.38 -0.25 15.45
C LEU A 110 -9.65 0.27 14.03
N SER A 111 -9.63 1.59 13.86
CA SER A 111 -9.93 2.32 12.63
C SER A 111 -8.98 3.49 12.44
N ASP A 112 -9.10 4.19 11.32
CA ASP A 112 -8.38 5.43 11.01
C ASP A 112 -8.62 6.56 12.02
N LYS A 113 -9.73 6.46 12.76
CA LYS A 113 -10.13 7.40 13.81
C LYS A 113 -9.70 6.95 15.21
N SER A 114 -9.05 5.79 15.34
CA SER A 114 -8.58 5.33 16.64
C SER A 114 -7.46 6.25 17.15
N SER A 115 -7.67 6.79 18.34
CA SER A 115 -6.67 7.52 19.10
C SER A 115 -6.10 6.66 20.20
N PHE A 116 -4.80 6.84 20.42
CA PHE A 116 -4.09 6.34 21.57
C PHE A 116 -3.87 7.49 22.52
N ARG A 117 -3.88 7.21 23.82
CA ARG A 117 -3.63 8.22 24.84
C ARG A 117 -2.55 7.74 25.78
N CYS A 118 -1.79 8.71 26.27
CA CYS A 118 -0.85 8.50 27.35
C CYS A 118 -1.59 8.51 28.69
N VAL A 119 -1.46 7.42 29.44
CA VAL A 119 -2.02 7.29 30.78
C VAL A 119 -0.92 7.00 31.77
N THR A 120 -1.12 7.48 33.00
CA THR A 120 -0.35 7.01 34.15
C THR A 120 -0.86 5.62 34.50
N ALA A 121 0.05 4.71 34.86
CA ALA A 121 -0.30 3.35 35.23
C ALA A 121 -1.11 3.34 36.54
N ASP A 122 -2.43 3.44 36.40
CA ASP A 122 -3.38 3.37 37.51
C ASP A 122 -3.77 1.92 37.82
N SER A 123 -4.27 1.69 39.04
CA SER A 123 -4.71 0.36 39.51
C SER A 123 -5.85 -0.30 38.69
N LEU A 124 -6.52 0.47 37.82
CA LEU A 124 -7.61 -0.01 36.95
C LEU A 124 -7.12 -0.49 35.57
N MET A 125 -5.87 -0.20 35.23
CA MET A 125 -5.25 -0.59 33.97
C MET A 125 -4.53 -1.93 34.12
N THR A 126 -4.62 -2.78 33.11
CA THR A 126 -3.94 -4.08 33.08
C THR A 126 -3.07 -4.17 31.83
N PRO A 127 -1.80 -4.60 31.94
CA PRO A 127 -0.96 -4.82 30.78
C PRO A 127 -1.59 -5.90 29.90
N PHE A 128 -1.74 -5.60 28.62
CA PHE A 128 -2.36 -6.50 27.64
C PHE A 128 -1.46 -6.76 26.43
N GLY A 129 -0.36 -6.02 26.27
CA GLY A 129 0.55 -6.29 25.17
C GLY A 129 1.63 -5.24 25.05
N SER A 130 2.19 -5.10 23.85
CA SER A 130 3.29 -4.17 23.62
C SER A 130 3.12 -3.37 22.32
N LEU A 131 3.57 -2.12 22.35
CA LEU A 131 3.73 -1.25 21.21
C LEU A 131 5.21 -1.22 20.83
N ILE A 132 5.56 -1.91 19.76
CA ILE A 132 6.90 -1.96 19.18
C ILE A 132 7.06 -0.74 18.27
N VAL A 133 7.89 0.19 18.69
CA VAL A 133 8.11 1.45 17.97
C VAL A 133 9.39 1.35 17.16
N ASN A 134 9.27 1.55 15.85
CA ASN A 134 10.38 1.58 14.92
C ASN A 134 10.64 3.01 14.44
N THR A 135 11.92 3.38 14.37
CA THR A 135 12.37 4.67 13.82
C THR A 135 13.32 4.41 12.67
N MET A 136 13.48 5.41 11.80
CA MET A 136 14.52 5.38 10.77
C MET A 136 15.83 5.85 11.41
N GLN A 137 16.85 4.99 11.38
CA GLN A 137 18.20 5.28 11.84
C GLN A 137 19.16 4.85 10.74
N ASP A 138 19.98 5.78 10.24
CA ASP A 138 20.96 5.53 9.18
C ASP A 138 20.38 4.92 7.89
N GLY A 139 19.12 5.26 7.56
CA GLY A 139 18.44 4.73 6.38
C GLY A 139 17.74 3.38 6.60
N GLU A 140 17.95 2.73 7.74
CA GLU A 140 17.32 1.48 8.10
C GLU A 140 16.24 1.66 9.18
N TRP A 141 15.23 0.80 9.16
CA TRP A 141 14.19 0.80 10.20
C TRP A 141 14.65 -0.07 11.37
N ALA A 142 15.02 0.56 12.48
CA ALA A 142 15.44 -0.12 13.70
C ALA A 142 14.35 -0.04 14.78
N ARG A 143 14.31 -1.04 15.67
CA ARG A 143 13.44 -1.03 16.85
C ARG A 143 13.98 0.00 17.85
N ALA A 144 13.20 1.06 18.07
CA ALA A 144 13.60 2.20 18.88
C ALA A 144 13.12 2.09 20.34
N ALA A 145 11.94 1.51 20.57
CA ALA A 145 11.38 1.27 21.90
C ALA A 145 10.34 0.14 21.87
N MET A 146 10.08 -0.43 23.05
CA MET A 146 8.95 -1.32 23.31
C MET A 146 8.18 -0.73 24.49
N ILE A 147 6.95 -0.33 24.25
CA ILE A 147 6.12 0.40 25.23
C ILE A 147 4.96 -0.49 25.65
N PRO A 148 4.67 -0.66 26.94
CA PRO A 148 3.55 -1.48 27.37
C PRO A 148 2.22 -0.88 26.89
N LEU A 149 1.39 -1.72 26.27
CA LEU A 149 0.01 -1.41 25.95
C LEU A 149 -0.86 -1.89 27.11
N VAL A 150 -1.57 -0.95 27.74
CA VAL A 150 -2.50 -1.25 28.82
C VAL A 150 -3.94 -1.03 28.39
N LEU A 151 -4.83 -1.86 28.91
CA LEU A 151 -6.26 -1.75 28.70
C LEU A 151 -6.98 -1.68 30.05
N PRO A 152 -8.19 -1.09 30.08
CA PRO A 152 -9.09 -1.23 31.22
C PRO A 152 -9.33 -2.71 31.55
N ARG A 153 -9.32 -3.05 32.85
CA ARG A 153 -9.38 -4.44 33.33
C ARG A 153 -10.62 -5.21 32.85
N ASP A 154 -11.74 -4.52 32.66
CA ASP A 154 -12.98 -5.07 32.13
C ASP A 154 -12.88 -5.39 30.63
N VAL A 155 -12.19 -4.56 29.85
CA VAL A 155 -11.91 -4.83 28.43
C VAL A 155 -10.94 -5.99 28.29
N ALA A 156 -9.83 -5.97 29.02
CA ALA A 156 -8.83 -7.04 28.97
C ALA A 156 -9.45 -8.41 29.30
N ARG A 157 -10.32 -8.47 30.33
CA ARG A 157 -11.04 -9.71 30.69
C ARG A 157 -11.98 -10.20 29.59
N ARG A 158 -12.65 -9.29 28.89
CA ARG A 158 -13.53 -9.62 27.77
C ARG A 158 -12.75 -10.19 26.59
N LEU A 159 -11.61 -9.57 26.25
CA LEU A 159 -10.73 -10.05 25.18
C LEU A 159 -10.07 -11.40 25.52
N GLN A 160 -9.81 -11.66 26.80
CA GLN A 160 -9.33 -12.96 27.30
C GLN A 160 -10.42 -14.03 27.35
N GLY A 161 -11.62 -13.79 26.80
CA GLY A 161 -12.70 -14.78 26.74
C GLY A 161 -13.32 -15.16 28.10
N ARG A 162 -12.88 -14.55 29.21
CA ARG A 162 -13.35 -14.93 30.57
C ARG A 162 -14.80 -14.53 30.84
N ASP A 163 -15.32 -13.55 30.12
CA ASP A 163 -16.70 -13.05 30.30
C ASP A 163 -17.73 -13.85 29.48
N VAL A 164 -17.28 -14.53 28.41
CA VAL A 164 -18.16 -15.33 27.55
C VAL A 164 -18.57 -16.61 28.27
N GLN A 165 -17.67 -17.26 29.03
CA GLN A 165 -17.97 -18.51 29.74
C GLN A 165 -19.08 -18.37 30.79
N HIS A 166 -19.23 -17.21 31.43
CA HIS A 166 -20.32 -17.01 32.41
C HIS A 166 -21.68 -16.68 31.77
N ARG A 167 -21.72 -16.19 30.52
CA ARG A 167 -22.98 -15.92 29.79
C ARG A 167 -23.35 -17.01 28.77
N ALA A 168 -22.39 -17.79 28.31
CA ALA A 168 -22.58 -18.90 27.40
C ALA A 168 -23.40 -20.04 28.04
N ALA A 169 -23.24 -20.26 29.35
CA ALA A 169 -24.02 -21.25 30.10
C ALA A 169 -25.54 -20.99 30.12
N GLU A 170 -26.01 -19.78 29.76
CA GLU A 170 -27.42 -19.41 29.81
C GLU A 170 -28.05 -19.10 28.43
N LEU A 171 -27.26 -19.03 27.34
CA LEU A 171 -27.72 -18.47 26.05
C LEU A 171 -27.10 -19.12 24.79
N GLU A 172 -26.54 -20.32 24.90
CA GLU A 172 -25.76 -20.95 23.80
C GLU A 172 -26.53 -21.59 22.64
N ALA A 173 -27.87 -21.67 22.66
CA ALA A 173 -28.59 -22.28 21.54
C ALA A 173 -28.89 -21.32 20.36
N GLU A 174 -28.94 -20.00 20.56
CA GLU A 174 -29.43 -19.07 19.52
C GLU A 174 -28.40 -18.05 19.00
N ARG A 175 -27.27 -17.81 19.69
CA ARG A 175 -26.37 -16.68 19.36
C ARG A 175 -25.19 -16.97 18.43
N PHE A 176 -24.91 -18.24 18.12
CA PHE A 176 -23.75 -18.59 17.26
C PHE A 176 -23.88 -18.12 15.80
N LYS A 177 -25.07 -17.74 15.32
CA LYS A 177 -25.22 -17.08 14.00
C LYS A 177 -24.78 -15.60 14.01
N ALA A 178 -25.03 -14.86 15.09
CA ALA A 178 -24.86 -13.40 15.11
C ALA A 178 -23.38 -12.95 15.23
N ILE A 179 -22.52 -13.77 15.84
CA ILE A 179 -21.09 -13.46 15.99
C ILE A 179 -20.32 -13.75 14.69
N GLY A 180 -20.68 -14.84 13.98
CA GLY A 180 -20.15 -15.13 12.65
C GLY A 180 -20.41 -13.97 11.68
N ASP A 181 -21.63 -13.42 11.69
CA ASP A 181 -22.02 -12.28 10.87
C ASP A 181 -21.23 -11.00 11.24
N SER A 182 -20.91 -10.80 12.52
CA SER A 182 -20.12 -9.64 12.97
C SER A 182 -18.67 -9.69 12.52
N ILE A 183 -18.01 -10.86 12.57
CA ILE A 183 -16.64 -11.02 12.07
C ILE A 183 -16.61 -10.86 10.55
N GLN A 184 -17.62 -11.39 9.86
CA GLN A 184 -17.75 -11.23 8.42
C GLN A 184 -18.01 -9.76 8.03
N SER A 185 -18.73 -9.01 8.86
CA SER A 185 -18.94 -7.56 8.70
C SER A 185 -17.66 -6.74 8.94
N LEU A 186 -16.81 -7.14 9.89
CA LEU A 186 -15.49 -6.54 10.13
C LEU A 186 -14.53 -6.82 8.97
N ALA A 187 -14.50 -8.05 8.49
CA ALA A 187 -13.66 -8.44 7.36
C ALA A 187 -14.11 -7.75 6.06
N THR A 188 -15.42 -7.59 5.84
CA THR A 188 -15.94 -6.84 4.69
C THR A 188 -15.71 -5.34 4.84
N GLY A 189 -15.89 -4.78 6.04
CA GLY A 189 -15.62 -3.37 6.34
C GLY A 189 -14.14 -2.98 6.17
N LEU A 190 -13.22 -3.82 6.65
CA LEU A 190 -11.78 -3.66 6.42
C LEU A 190 -11.43 -3.78 4.94
N ARG A 191 -12.08 -4.70 4.22
CA ARG A 191 -11.84 -4.90 2.78
C ARG A 191 -12.36 -3.72 1.96
N THR A 192 -13.52 -3.16 2.29
CA THR A 192 -14.04 -1.96 1.64
C THR A 192 -13.20 -0.74 1.98
N ALA A 193 -12.86 -0.52 3.26
CA ALA A 193 -12.00 0.61 3.66
C ALA A 193 -10.60 0.53 3.02
N ALA A 194 -10.00 -0.65 2.95
CA ALA A 194 -8.74 -0.87 2.26
C ALA A 194 -8.86 -0.69 0.73
N SER A 195 -9.98 -1.12 0.14
CA SER A 195 -10.25 -0.96 -1.29
C SER A 195 -10.47 0.50 -1.68
N ASP A 196 -11.20 1.25 -0.86
CA ASP A 196 -11.49 2.67 -1.10
C ASP A 196 -10.23 3.51 -0.87
N SER A 197 -9.46 3.24 0.19
CA SER A 197 -8.16 3.88 0.42
C SER A 197 -7.15 3.56 -0.70
N ALA A 198 -7.14 2.33 -1.22
CA ALA A 198 -6.29 1.97 -2.36
C ALA A 198 -6.72 2.69 -3.65
N ARG A 199 -8.04 2.86 -3.88
CA ARG A 199 -8.56 3.62 -5.01
C ARG A 199 -8.13 5.08 -4.95
N ASP A 200 -8.28 5.72 -3.80
CA ASP A 200 -7.92 7.12 -3.63
C ASP A 200 -6.41 7.34 -3.82
N ALA A 201 -5.59 6.42 -3.30
CA ALA A 201 -4.14 6.46 -3.50
C ALA A 201 -3.76 6.32 -4.98
N ILE A 202 -4.32 5.33 -5.69
CA ILE A 202 -4.06 5.11 -7.12
C ILE A 202 -4.54 6.31 -7.97
N GLU A 203 -5.70 6.88 -7.65
CA GLU A 203 -6.22 8.05 -8.38
C GLU A 203 -5.34 9.28 -8.17
N SER A 204 -4.83 9.48 -6.95
CA SER A 204 -3.93 10.60 -6.65
C SER A 204 -2.60 10.49 -7.41
N GLU A 205 -2.01 9.29 -7.49
CA GLU A 205 -0.78 9.07 -8.26
C GLU A 205 -1.02 9.19 -9.77
N MET A 206 -2.15 8.68 -10.27
CA MET A 206 -2.51 8.86 -11.68
C MET A 206 -2.62 10.34 -12.08
N LYS A 207 -3.23 11.17 -11.23
CA LYS A 207 -3.33 12.62 -11.48
C LYS A 207 -1.96 13.29 -11.45
N ALA A 208 -1.08 12.90 -10.52
CA ALA A 208 0.29 13.41 -10.47
C ALA A 208 1.08 13.04 -11.74
N LEU A 209 0.98 11.78 -12.17
CA LEU A 209 1.65 11.27 -13.37
C LEU A 209 1.12 11.91 -14.66
N GLU A 210 -0.19 12.18 -14.73
CA GLU A 210 -0.79 12.89 -15.86
C GLU A 210 -0.32 14.34 -15.94
N GLY A 211 -0.14 15.00 -14.78
CA GLY A 211 0.50 16.31 -14.68
C GLY A 211 1.91 16.30 -15.27
N GLU A 212 2.72 15.32 -14.88
CA GLU A 212 4.11 15.15 -15.33
C GLU A 212 4.19 14.84 -16.84
N MET A 213 3.29 14.00 -17.36
CA MET A 213 3.23 13.73 -18.80
C MET A 213 2.82 14.96 -19.61
N ARG A 214 1.93 15.82 -19.09
CA ARG A 214 1.58 17.08 -19.77
C ARG A 214 2.76 18.02 -19.82
N THR A 215 3.56 18.13 -18.75
CA THR A 215 4.77 18.96 -18.75
C THR A 215 5.81 18.43 -19.73
N LEU A 216 6.02 17.11 -19.78
CA LEU A 216 6.92 16.46 -20.74
C LEU A 216 6.47 16.63 -22.20
N ARG A 217 5.16 16.54 -22.44
CA ARG A 217 4.60 16.76 -23.79
C ARG A 217 4.80 18.21 -24.23
N ARG A 218 4.66 19.16 -23.32
CA ARG A 218 4.87 20.59 -23.58
C ARG A 218 6.33 20.88 -23.93
N SER A 219 7.27 20.36 -23.13
CA SER A 219 8.70 20.53 -23.41
C SER A 219 9.13 19.88 -24.73
N MET A 220 8.59 18.70 -25.07
CA MET A 220 8.85 18.10 -26.39
C MET A 220 8.26 18.92 -27.54
N SER A 221 7.08 19.52 -27.37
CA SER A 221 6.48 20.37 -28.41
C SER A 221 7.26 21.67 -28.63
N GLU A 222 7.81 22.25 -27.56
CA GLU A 222 8.69 23.43 -27.63
C GLU A 222 10.01 23.08 -28.33
N ALA A 223 10.65 21.98 -27.94
CA ALA A 223 11.89 21.51 -28.57
C ALA A 223 11.70 21.15 -30.06
N ALA A 224 10.52 20.67 -30.45
CA ALA A 224 10.21 20.39 -31.85
C ALA A 224 10.03 21.67 -32.67
N ALA A 225 9.36 22.69 -32.11
CA ALA A 225 9.17 23.98 -32.77
C ALA A 225 10.50 24.70 -33.03
N GLU A 226 11.42 24.65 -32.06
CA GLU A 226 12.76 25.25 -32.17
C GLU A 226 13.60 24.60 -33.28
N ARG A 227 13.49 23.28 -33.47
CA ARG A 227 14.20 22.57 -34.56
C ARG A 227 13.66 22.88 -35.95
N THR A 228 12.40 23.26 -36.10
CA THR A 228 11.83 23.67 -37.40
C THR A 228 12.18 25.09 -37.81
N ALA A 229 12.56 25.96 -36.85
CA ALA A 229 12.92 27.35 -37.15
C ALA A 229 14.30 27.48 -37.83
N ASP A 230 15.17 26.47 -37.70
CA ASP A 230 16.54 26.48 -38.22
C ASP A 230 16.71 25.65 -39.50
N VAL A 231 15.62 25.41 -40.24
CA VAL A 231 15.71 24.81 -41.57
C VAL A 231 15.96 25.95 -42.57
N PRO A 232 17.20 26.11 -43.08
CA PRO A 232 17.50 27.16 -44.04
C PRO A 232 16.63 26.98 -45.28
N GLU A 233 15.99 28.08 -45.68
CA GLU A 233 15.17 28.17 -46.88
C GLU A 233 15.92 27.56 -48.07
N PRO A 234 15.36 26.56 -48.78
CA PRO A 234 16.10 25.85 -49.81
C PRO A 234 16.51 26.85 -50.91
N ALA A 235 17.82 26.93 -51.14
CA ALA A 235 18.40 27.85 -52.12
C ALA A 235 17.72 27.68 -53.50
N PRO A 236 17.49 28.79 -54.22
CA PRO A 236 16.82 28.76 -55.52
C PRO A 236 17.55 27.81 -56.48
N LYS A 237 16.80 26.84 -57.04
CA LYS A 237 17.32 25.84 -57.97
C LYS A 237 18.07 26.53 -59.13
N ALA A 238 19.34 26.20 -59.29
CA ALA A 238 20.16 26.67 -60.39
C ALA A 238 19.63 26.15 -61.75
N PRO A 239 19.81 26.90 -62.85
CA PRO A 239 19.32 26.50 -64.18
C PRO A 239 20.00 25.21 -64.64
N GLU A 240 19.18 24.28 -65.12
CA GLU A 240 19.58 22.97 -65.62
C GLU A 240 20.45 23.12 -66.87
N ALA A 241 21.68 22.61 -66.82
CA ALA A 241 22.63 22.71 -67.94
C ALA A 241 22.20 21.80 -69.11
N PRO A 242 22.43 22.19 -70.38
CA PRO A 242 22.02 21.41 -71.54
C PRO A 242 22.79 20.09 -71.63
N LEU A 243 22.07 19.00 -71.88
CA LEU A 243 22.64 17.67 -72.05
C LEU A 243 23.56 17.60 -73.27
N PRO A 244 24.70 16.87 -73.20
CA PRO A 244 25.64 16.73 -74.29
C PRO A 244 25.07 15.89 -75.45
N VAL A 245 25.30 16.38 -76.67
CA VAL A 245 24.90 15.72 -77.93
C VAL A 245 25.75 14.47 -78.16
N PRO A 246 25.15 13.30 -78.43
CA PRO A 246 25.91 12.07 -78.68
C PRO A 246 26.67 12.12 -80.04
N PRO A 247 27.86 11.51 -80.13
CA PRO A 247 28.71 11.57 -81.31
C PRO A 247 28.15 10.74 -82.49
N ALA A 248 28.32 11.29 -83.69
CA ALA A 248 27.85 10.73 -84.96
C ALA A 248 28.51 9.38 -85.30
N LYS A 249 27.69 8.39 -85.66
CA LYS A 249 28.12 7.09 -86.18
C LYS A 249 28.77 7.26 -87.57
N LYS A 250 30.01 6.78 -87.72
CA LYS A 250 30.67 6.64 -89.04
C LYS A 250 30.04 5.51 -89.86
N PRO A 251 29.91 5.67 -91.20
CA PRO A 251 29.42 4.64 -92.10
C PRO A 251 30.50 3.57 -92.39
N PRO A 252 30.13 2.28 -92.52
CA PRO A 252 31.03 1.22 -92.96
C PRO A 252 31.22 1.21 -94.49
N ARG A 253 32.39 0.73 -94.92
CA ARG A 253 32.82 0.50 -96.31
C ARG A 253 32.09 -0.67 -96.97
#